data_AF-A0A977LLT0-F1
#
_entry.id   AF-A0A977LLT0-F1
#
_cell.length_a   1.000
_cell.length_b   1.000
_cell.length_c   1.000
_cell.angle_alpha   90.00
_cell.angle_beta   90.00
_cell.angle_gamma   90.00
#
_symmetry.space_group_name_H-M   'P 1'
#
loop_
_entity.id
_entity.type
_entity.pdbx_description
1 polymer ?
#
loop_
_entity_poly.entity_id
_entity_poly.type
_entity_poly.pdbx_seq_one_letter_code
_entity_poly.pdbx_strand_id
1 'polypeptide(L)'
;MGYVLPWGQMSFWGATVITNLLSAIPYIGTNLVEWIWGGFSVDKATLTRFFAFHFILPFIISALAAVHLLFLHETGSNNPSGMVSDSDKIPFHPYYTIKD
;
A
#
# COMPACT_ATOMS: atom_id res chain seq x y z
N MET A 1 7.61 1.41 3.46
CA MET A 1 8.86 1.76 2.75
C MET A 1 9.35 3.17 3.11
N GLY A 2 8.52 4.21 3.01
CA GLY A 2 8.92 5.60 3.31
C GLY A 2 9.58 5.81 4.69
N TYR A 3 9.10 5.10 5.71
CA TYR A 3 9.69 5.16 7.07
C TYR A 3 11.15 4.67 7.15
N VAL A 4 11.63 3.91 6.17
CA VAL A 4 13.03 3.44 6.10
C VAL A 4 13.96 4.55 5.60
N LEU A 5 13.44 5.51 4.83
CA LEU A 5 14.25 6.50 4.11
C LEU A 5 15.02 7.51 4.97
N PRO A 6 14.52 7.97 6.13
CA PRO A 6 15.29 8.84 7.02
C PRO A 6 16.53 8.17 7.63
N TRP A 7 16.65 6.84 7.50
CA TRP A 7 17.81 6.05 7.94
C TRP A 7 18.21 6.24 9.42
N GLY A 8 17.22 6.47 10.29
CA GLY A 8 17.42 6.46 11.74
C GLY A 8 17.46 5.05 12.34
N GLN A 9 17.71 4.95 13.65
CA GLN A 9 17.75 3.65 14.36
C GLN A 9 16.47 2.83 14.14
N MET A 10 15.31 3.46 14.30
CA MET A 10 14.02 2.77 14.10
C MET A 10 13.76 2.41 12.64
N SER A 11 14.25 3.22 11.69
CA SER A 11 14.18 2.92 10.26
C SER A 11 14.96 1.66 9.90
N PHE A 12 16.20 1.55 10.41
CA PHE A 12 17.09 0.42 10.16
C PHE A 12 16.55 -0.88 10.77
N TRP A 13 16.20 -0.84 12.06
CA TRP A 13 15.68 -2.03 12.76
C TRP A 13 14.30 -2.43 12.27
N GLY A 14 13.44 -1.45 11.93
CA GLY A 14 12.14 -1.71 11.33
C GLY A 14 12.28 -2.42 9.97
N ALA A 15 13.19 -1.96 9.11
CA ALA A 15 13.47 -2.64 7.84
C ALA A 15 13.95 -4.08 8.08
N THR A 16 14.87 -4.28 9.02
CA THR A 16 15.43 -5.60 9.37
C THR A 16 14.35 -6.56 9.85
N VAL A 17 13.51 -6.17 10.80
CA VAL A 17 12.48 -7.04 11.37
C VAL A 17 11.39 -7.38 10.34
N ILE A 18 10.87 -6.38 9.62
CA ILE A 18 9.75 -6.57 8.68
C ILE A 18 10.15 -7.47 7.52
N THR A 19 11.32 -7.25 6.93
CA THR A 19 11.78 -8.07 5.80
C THR A 19 12.12 -9.49 6.24
N ASN A 20 12.64 -9.69 7.45
CA ASN A 20 12.90 -11.02 8.01
C ASN A 20 11.64 -11.85 8.24
N LEU A 21 10.42 -11.27 8.21
CA LEU A 21 9.19 -12.07 8.22
C LEU A 21 9.14 -13.07 7.05
N LEU A 22 9.81 -12.78 5.93
CA LEU A 22 9.90 -13.68 4.78
C LEU A 22 10.80 -14.90 5.03
N SER A 23 11.70 -14.84 6.02
CA SER A 23 12.56 -15.98 6.39
C SER A 23 11.74 -17.17 6.90
N ALA A 24 10.50 -16.94 7.37
CA ALA A 24 9.60 -17.98 7.83
C ALA A 24 9.07 -18.88 6.70
N ILE A 25 9.27 -18.52 5.42
CA ILE A 25 8.87 -19.34 4.28
C ILE A 25 9.83 -20.54 4.17
N PRO A 26 9.35 -21.79 4.23
CA PRO A 26 10.21 -22.96 4.14
C PRO A 26 11.01 -23.02 2.84
N TYR A 27 12.24 -23.55 2.92
CA TYR A 27 13.18 -23.79 1.82
C TYR A 27 13.74 -22.54 1.12
N ILE A 28 12.95 -21.48 0.91
CA ILE A 28 13.34 -20.30 0.11
C ILE A 28 13.40 -19.00 0.91
N GLY A 29 12.95 -19.00 2.18
CA GLY A 29 12.80 -17.77 2.98
C GLY A 29 14.08 -16.96 3.12
N THR A 30 15.19 -17.58 3.51
CA THR A 30 16.50 -16.90 3.64
C THR A 30 16.95 -16.28 2.32
N ASN A 31 16.80 -17.01 1.21
CA ASN A 31 17.16 -16.51 -0.12
C ASN A 31 16.31 -15.29 -0.51
N LEU A 32 15.02 -15.26 -0.18
CA LEU A 32 14.14 -14.12 -0.44
C LEU A 32 14.57 -12.88 0.36
N VAL A 33 14.94 -13.06 1.63
CA VAL A 33 15.40 -11.97 2.50
C VAL A 33 16.67 -11.34 1.94
N GLU A 34 17.69 -12.16 1.67
CA GLU A 34 18.96 -11.68 1.12
C GLU A 34 18.80 -11.06 -0.27
N TRP A 35 17.90 -11.61 -1.10
CA TRP A 35 17.56 -11.03 -2.39
C TRP A 35 16.92 -9.65 -2.24
N ILE A 36 15.98 -9.47 -1.30
CA ILE A 36 15.35 -8.17 -1.01
C ILE A 36 16.34 -7.18 -0.44
N TRP A 37 17.28 -7.59 0.41
CA TRP A 37 18.32 -6.69 0.92
C TRP A 37 19.36 -6.33 -0.14
N GLY A 38 19.67 -7.27 -1.04
CA GLY A 38 20.79 -7.15 -1.97
C GLY A 38 22.13 -7.45 -1.33
N GLY A 39 22.14 -8.31 -0.31
CA GLY A 39 23.31 -8.64 0.51
C GLY A 39 22.90 -9.41 1.76
N PHE A 40 23.85 -9.63 2.67
CA PHE A 40 23.64 -10.42 3.89
C PHE A 40 22.96 -9.65 5.03
N SER A 41 22.81 -8.33 4.89
CA SER A 41 22.14 -7.47 5.86
C SER A 41 21.54 -6.25 5.18
N VAL A 42 20.65 -5.55 5.89
CA VAL A 42 20.16 -4.22 5.47
C VAL A 42 21.35 -3.26 5.35
N ASP A 43 21.53 -2.67 4.16
CA ASP A 43 22.64 -1.75 3.86
C ASP A 43 22.25 -0.79 2.70
N LYS A 44 23.23 -0.05 2.14
CA LYS A 44 23.08 0.89 1.02
C LYS A 44 22.28 0.33 -0.14
N ALA A 45 22.54 -0.93 -0.53
CA ALA A 45 21.80 -1.60 -1.61
C ALA A 45 20.30 -1.68 -1.31
N THR A 46 19.93 -1.90 -0.04
CA THR A 46 18.54 -1.95 0.45
C THR A 46 17.90 -0.56 0.47
N LEU A 47 18.63 0.46 0.94
CA LEU A 47 18.10 1.82 1.01
C LEU A 47 17.78 2.39 -0.38
N THR A 48 18.70 2.22 -1.35
CA THR A 48 18.51 2.74 -2.71
C THR A 48 17.31 2.09 -3.42
N ARG A 49 17.13 0.78 -3.31
CA ARG A 49 15.96 0.09 -3.89
C ARG A 49 14.67 0.47 -3.15
N PHE A 50 14.71 0.65 -1.83
CA PHE A 50 13.53 1.04 -1.06
C PHE A 50 13.07 2.45 -1.39
N PHE A 51 13.99 3.35 -1.70
CA PHE A 51 13.66 4.65 -2.27
C PHE A 51 12.93 4.52 -3.61
N ALA A 52 13.49 3.74 -4.56
CA ALA A 52 12.86 3.53 -5.86
C ALA A 52 11.45 2.92 -5.74
N PHE A 53 11.28 1.91 -4.89
CA PHE A 53 9.97 1.31 -4.61
C PHE A 53 9.01 2.28 -3.92
N HIS A 54 9.47 3.05 -2.92
CA HIS A 54 8.64 4.04 -2.25
C HIS A 54 8.18 5.14 -3.21
N PHE A 55 8.99 5.48 -4.21
CA PHE A 55 8.64 6.45 -5.23
C PHE A 55 7.55 5.92 -6.19
N ILE A 56 7.70 4.69 -6.70
CA ILE A 56 6.76 4.17 -7.72
C ILE A 56 5.44 3.66 -7.13
N LEU A 57 5.45 3.09 -5.92
CA LEU A 57 4.26 2.46 -5.33
C LEU A 57 3.06 3.40 -5.15
N PRO A 58 3.22 4.68 -4.74
CA PRO A 58 2.11 5.62 -4.68
C PRO A 58 1.37 5.78 -6.01
N PHE A 59 2.08 5.81 -7.15
CA PHE A 59 1.45 5.91 -8.47
C PHE A 59 0.69 4.63 -8.84
N ILE A 60 1.22 3.46 -8.47
CA ILE A 60 0.51 2.19 -8.61
C ILE A 60 -0.77 2.19 -7.75
N ILE A 61 -0.69 2.67 -6.51
CA ILE A 61 -1.86 2.80 -5.62
C ILE A 61 -2.89 3.77 -6.21
N SER A 62 -2.48 4.90 -6.78
CA SER A 62 -3.40 5.82 -7.47
C SER A 62 -4.12 5.15 -8.64
N ALA A 63 -3.42 4.35 -9.45
CA ALA A 63 -4.03 3.59 -10.54
C ALA A 63 -5.03 2.54 -10.00
N LEU A 64 -4.67 1.82 -8.93
CA LEU A 64 -5.58 0.87 -8.28
C LEU A 64 -6.79 1.57 -7.63
N ALA A 65 -6.63 2.78 -7.09
CA ALA A 65 -7.72 3.58 -6.57
C ALA A 65 -8.71 3.99 -7.68
N ALA A 66 -8.22 4.33 -8.88
CA ALA A 66 -9.09 4.58 -10.03
C ALA A 66 -9.87 3.32 -10.43
N VAL A 67 -9.22 2.15 -10.50
CA VAL A 67 -9.90 0.87 -10.76
C VAL A 67 -10.94 0.55 -9.69
N HIS A 68 -10.61 0.80 -8.42
CA HIS A 68 -11.53 0.63 -7.29
C HIS A 68 -12.79 1.52 -7.46
N LEU A 69 -12.61 2.80 -7.81
CA LEU A 69 -13.72 3.72 -8.04
C LEU A 69 -14.55 3.36 -9.28
N LEU A 70 -13.93 2.82 -10.33
CA LEU A 70 -14.66 2.32 -11.50
C LEU A 70 -15.63 1.20 -11.09
N PHE A 71 -15.16 0.20 -10.34
CA PHE A 71 -16.05 -0.86 -9.85
C PHE A 71 -17.11 -0.34 -8.88
N LEU A 72 -16.79 0.65 -8.05
CA LEU A 72 -17.78 1.31 -7.20
C LEU A 72 -18.85 2.02 -8.05
N HIS A 73 -18.50 2.62 -9.19
CA HIS A 73 -19.45 3.30 -10.07
C HIS A 73 -20.41 2.34 -10.78
N GLU A 74 -20.02 1.07 -10.99
CA GLU A 74 -20.92 0.06 -11.58
C GLU A 74 -22.10 -0.29 -10.65
N THR A 75 -21.88 -0.29 -9.32
CA THR A 75 -22.93 -0.65 -8.35
C THR A 75 -23.49 0.54 -7.57
N GLY A 76 -22.75 1.65 -7.49
CA GLY A 76 -22.99 2.74 -6.55
C GLY A 76 -22.60 2.40 -5.11
N SER A 77 -22.64 3.41 -4.25
CA SER A 77 -22.39 3.27 -2.80
C SER A 77 -23.52 2.51 -2.10
N ASN A 78 -23.16 1.70 -1.11
CA ASN A 78 -24.13 1.17 -0.15
C ASN A 78 -24.59 2.27 0.83
N ASN A 79 -25.62 2.00 1.62
CA ASN A 79 -26.16 2.90 2.63
C ASN A 79 -26.28 2.20 4.01
N PRO A 80 -26.44 2.95 5.12
CA PRO A 80 -26.45 2.37 6.47
C PRO A 80 -27.54 1.32 6.73
N SER A 81 -28.65 1.35 5.97
CA SER A 81 -29.72 0.35 6.12
C SER A 81 -29.43 -0.96 5.40
N GLY A 82 -28.45 -0.98 4.48
CA GLY A 82 -28.11 -2.13 3.66
C GLY A 82 -29.19 -2.54 2.64
N MET A 83 -30.28 -1.77 2.52
CA MET A 83 -31.34 -2.00 1.54
C MET A 83 -31.05 -1.30 0.21
N VAL A 84 -31.69 -1.72 -0.88
CA VAL A 84 -31.56 -1.06 -2.20
C VAL A 84 -32.09 0.38 -2.11
N SER A 85 -31.27 1.35 -2.51
CA SER A 85 -31.58 2.79 -2.43
C SER A 85 -31.88 3.44 -3.79
N ASP A 86 -32.14 2.64 -4.83
CA ASP A 86 -32.37 3.16 -6.19
C ASP A 86 -33.58 4.11 -6.31
N SER A 87 -34.59 3.94 -5.44
CA SER A 87 -35.77 4.81 -5.41
C SER A 87 -35.54 6.17 -4.77
N ASP A 88 -34.42 6.39 -4.07
CA ASP A 88 -34.14 7.58 -3.28
C ASP A 88 -32.69 8.07 -3.45
N LYS A 89 -32.27 8.22 -4.72
CA LYS A 89 -30.95 8.78 -5.05
C LYS A 89 -31.00 10.30 -5.10
N ILE A 90 -29.97 10.93 -4.52
CA ILE A 90 -29.68 12.35 -4.69
C ILE A 90 -28.40 12.53 -5.52
N PRO A 91 -28.25 13.63 -6.27
CA PRO A 91 -27.04 13.88 -7.05
C PRO A 91 -25.83 14.09 -6.14
N PHE A 92 -24.63 13.77 -6.63
CA PHE A 92 -23.40 13.93 -5.86
C PHE A 92 -23.11 15.40 -5.52
N HIS A 93 -23.23 16.28 -6.52
CA HIS A 93 -23.17 17.73 -6.34
C HIS A 93 -24.60 18.31 -6.21
N PRO A 94 -24.89 19.21 -5.25
CA PRO A 94 -23.97 19.80 -4.27
C PRO A 94 -23.79 18.99 -2.98
N TYR A 95 -24.65 17.99 -2.74
CA TYR A 95 -24.87 17.39 -1.42
C TYR A 95 -23.63 16.74 -0.80
N TYR A 96 -22.92 15.90 -1.54
CA TYR A 96 -21.72 15.23 -1.04
C TYR A 96 -20.46 16.06 -1.27
N THR A 97 -20.41 16.87 -2.34
CA THR A 97 -19.28 17.80 -2.57
C THR A 97 -19.09 18.86 -1.48
N ILE A 98 -20.14 19.24 -0.75
CA ILE A 98 -20.02 20.17 0.39
C ILE A 98 -19.80 19.45 1.72
N LYS A 99 -20.13 18.16 1.77
CA LYS A 99 -20.02 17.33 2.97
C LYS A 99 -18.60 16.81 3.16
N ASP A 100 -17.96 16.41 2.06
CA ASP A 100 -16.54 16.03 2.01
C ASP A 100 -15.63 17.27 2.17
#